data_AF-A0A813JNC7-F1
#
_entry.id   AF-A0A813JNC7-F1
#
_cell.length_a   1.000
_cell.length_b   1.000
_cell.length_c   1.000
_cell.angle_alpha   90.00
_cell.angle_beta   90.00
_cell.angle_gamma   90.00
#
_symmetry.space_group_name_H-M   'P 1'
#
loop_
_entity.id
_entity.type
_entity.pdbx_description
1 polymer ?
#
loop_
_entity_poly.entity_id
_entity_poly.type
_entity_poly.pdbx_seq_one_letter_code
_entity_poly.pdbx_strand_id
1 'polypeptide(L)'
;MSFHAISFPSQGFVLLLLLASASSSSKSEGGCSQARPASEPSDRTLLQLGSQLGLKSAAGVQTASSAGAFVLPEIVEAAFELAAEQARAELVRGSQPLDGAPPQDVFSSVLISMPVGPPVLQWASGSGNGALGGKNLVGKQLLQRNNRSCTVYGMGISPAASGERSVFEEEMGELGCEVHGFDCSVRPDDPNVVAKPFTFHPWCIGKENPGAVAAFAQGMYGRKGKADQASLVTFKTLKDTMAGLNHTSLRLLKFDIEGNEWELFDNELLPAFSLELPEQLSFELHTEGAHAMYVPPALVEGKGYVAINKLFLKLFDLGYRVAAKELNAYDHKCAEFVLVRV
;
A
#
# COMPACT_ATOMS: atom_id res chain seq x y z
N MET A 1 -21.77 -48.26 -23.48
CA MET A 1 -20.70 -47.44 -24.05
C MET A 1 -19.98 -46.78 -22.89
N SER A 2 -18.79 -47.26 -22.58
CA SER A 2 -18.00 -46.86 -21.41
C SER A 2 -16.99 -45.81 -21.83
N PHE A 3 -16.93 -44.68 -21.13
CA PHE A 3 -15.85 -43.70 -21.30
C PHE A 3 -14.80 -43.94 -20.22
N HIS A 4 -13.57 -44.21 -20.65
CA HIS A 4 -12.39 -44.19 -19.78
C HIS A 4 -11.87 -42.75 -19.67
N ALA A 5 -11.69 -42.28 -18.44
CA ALA A 5 -10.94 -41.07 -18.16
C ALA A 5 -9.44 -41.40 -18.09
N ILE A 6 -8.64 -40.72 -18.91
CA ILE A 6 -7.18 -40.74 -18.86
C ILE A 6 -6.75 -39.60 -17.94
N SER A 7 -6.04 -39.93 -16.88
CA SER A 7 -5.36 -39.00 -15.97
C SER A 7 -3.99 -38.64 -16.53
N PHE A 8 -3.62 -37.37 -16.51
CA PHE A 8 -2.26 -36.89 -16.75
C PHE A 8 -1.70 -36.25 -15.46
N PRO A 9 -0.43 -36.51 -15.09
CA PRO A 9 0.16 -35.96 -13.89
C PRO A 9 0.80 -34.58 -14.12
N SER A 10 0.72 -33.75 -13.07
CA SER A 10 1.59 -32.63 -12.67
C SER A 10 2.45 -31.95 -13.76
N GLN A 11 2.10 -30.72 -14.13
CA GLN A 11 3.03 -29.80 -14.79
C GLN A 11 3.64 -28.84 -13.77
N GLY A 12 4.96 -28.71 -13.87
CA GLY A 12 5.79 -27.82 -13.07
C GLY A 12 5.54 -26.34 -13.37
N PHE A 13 5.85 -25.52 -12.38
CA PHE A 13 5.88 -24.07 -12.50
C PHE A 13 7.03 -23.66 -13.44
N VAL A 14 6.68 -23.10 -14.60
CA VAL A 14 7.61 -22.34 -15.43
C VAL A 14 7.57 -20.90 -14.94
N LEU A 15 8.64 -20.43 -14.32
CA LEU A 15 8.85 -19.03 -13.97
C LEU A 15 9.18 -18.26 -15.26
N LEU A 16 8.22 -17.53 -15.81
CA LEU A 16 8.41 -16.66 -16.97
C LEU A 16 8.91 -15.29 -16.47
N LEU A 17 10.21 -15.01 -16.60
CA LEU A 17 10.72 -13.64 -16.49
C LEU A 17 10.27 -12.86 -17.73
N LEU A 18 9.26 -12.01 -17.58
CA LEU A 18 8.86 -11.03 -18.59
C LEU A 18 9.79 -9.80 -18.49
N LEU A 19 10.72 -9.69 -19.42
CA LEU A 19 11.36 -8.41 -19.75
C LEU A 19 10.33 -7.57 -20.52
N ALA A 20 9.82 -6.51 -19.89
CA ALA A 20 8.90 -5.58 -20.54
C ALA A 20 9.66 -4.71 -21.56
N SER A 21 9.33 -4.87 -22.84
CA SER A 21 9.73 -3.93 -23.91
C SER A 21 8.68 -2.85 -24.05
N ALA A 22 9.07 -1.58 -23.93
CA ALA A 22 8.19 -0.43 -24.17
C ALA A 22 7.83 -0.33 -25.67
N SER A 23 6.54 -0.45 -26.01
CA SER A 23 6.03 -0.14 -27.34
C SER A 23 5.48 1.29 -27.38
N SER A 24 6.09 2.16 -28.18
CA SER A 24 5.58 3.50 -28.45
C SER A 24 4.41 3.45 -29.44
N SER A 25 3.27 4.02 -29.03
CA SER A 25 2.11 4.24 -29.90
C SER A 25 1.92 5.74 -30.08
N SER A 26 2.23 6.24 -31.28
CA SER A 26 2.05 7.63 -31.69
C SER A 26 0.59 7.94 -32.05
N LYS A 27 -0.01 8.96 -31.43
CA LYS A 27 -1.03 9.82 -32.05
C LYS A 27 -0.77 11.28 -31.69
N SER A 28 -0.68 12.08 -32.75
CA SER A 28 -0.65 13.56 -32.82
C SER A 28 -2.03 14.14 -32.45
N GLU A 29 -2.25 15.40 -32.06
CA GLU A 29 -1.61 16.69 -32.30
C GLU A 29 -1.85 17.65 -31.10
N GLY A 30 -1.00 18.68 -30.95
CA GLY A 30 -1.24 19.82 -30.04
C GLY A 30 0.06 20.44 -29.52
N GLY A 31 0.59 21.44 -30.24
CA GLY A 31 1.95 21.94 -30.07
C GLY A 31 2.23 22.76 -28.80
N CYS A 32 3.39 22.53 -28.21
CA CYS A 32 4.15 23.56 -27.49
C CYS A 32 5.66 23.24 -27.56
N SER A 33 6.43 24.27 -27.94
CA SER A 33 7.88 24.51 -27.88
C SER A 33 8.87 23.33 -27.73
N GLN A 34 9.77 23.21 -28.71
CA GLN A 34 10.88 22.26 -28.77
C GLN A 34 11.99 22.58 -27.75
N ALA A 35 12.28 21.62 -26.87
CA ALA A 35 13.58 21.49 -26.19
C ALA A 35 14.32 20.28 -26.76
N ARG A 36 15.65 20.43 -26.97
CA ARG A 36 16.54 19.42 -27.56
C ARG A 36 16.62 18.16 -26.68
N PRO A 37 16.63 16.94 -27.26
CA PRO A 37 16.84 15.73 -26.48
C PRO A 37 18.30 15.61 -26.01
N ALA A 38 18.48 15.34 -24.72
CA ALA A 38 19.72 14.85 -24.17
C ALA A 38 19.93 13.39 -24.62
N SER A 39 21.17 13.07 -25.00
CA SER A 39 21.59 11.74 -25.43
C SER A 39 21.38 10.68 -24.34
N GLU A 40 20.71 9.58 -24.70
CA GLU A 40 20.58 8.37 -23.88
C GLU A 40 21.97 7.73 -23.64
N PRO A 41 22.23 7.18 -22.43
CA PRO A 41 23.37 6.33 -22.21
C PRO A 41 23.11 4.93 -22.76
N SER A 42 24.09 4.39 -23.50
CA SER A 42 24.04 3.10 -24.16
C SER A 42 23.94 1.91 -23.19
N ASP A 43 23.12 0.94 -23.58
CA ASP A 43 22.75 -0.37 -22.99
C ASP A 43 23.90 -1.37 -22.69
N ARG A 44 25.12 -0.92 -22.41
CA ARG A 44 26.29 -1.82 -22.26
C ARG A 44 26.77 -2.08 -20.83
N THR A 45 26.10 -1.58 -19.80
CA THR A 45 26.64 -1.66 -18.42
C THR A 45 26.01 -2.75 -17.53
N LEU A 46 24.92 -3.40 -17.94
CA LEU A 46 24.24 -4.42 -17.09
C LEU A 46 24.72 -5.87 -17.25
N LEU A 47 25.66 -6.16 -18.15
CA LEU A 47 26.19 -7.52 -18.37
C LEU A 47 27.53 -7.83 -17.68
N GLN A 48 28.08 -6.93 -16.86
CA GLN A 48 29.40 -7.11 -16.25
C GLN A 48 29.42 -7.39 -14.73
N LEU A 49 28.27 -7.36 -14.04
CA LEU A 49 28.20 -7.61 -12.59
C LEU A 49 28.04 -9.09 -12.19
N GLY A 50 27.85 -10.00 -13.15
CA GLY A 50 27.62 -11.43 -12.85
C GLY A 50 28.88 -12.30 -12.64
N SER A 51 30.10 -11.80 -12.89
CA SER A 51 31.31 -12.66 -12.94
C SER A 51 32.22 -12.66 -11.71
N GLN A 52 31.86 -11.96 -10.62
CA GLN A 52 32.72 -11.86 -9.42
C GLN A 52 32.14 -12.44 -8.12
N LEU A 53 30.96 -13.07 -8.15
CA LEU A 53 30.43 -13.76 -6.97
C LEU A 53 30.98 -15.19 -6.91
N GLY A 54 32.22 -15.31 -6.41
CA GLY A 54 32.80 -16.58 -6.01
C GLY A 54 32.06 -17.19 -4.82
N LEU A 55 30.88 -17.76 -5.06
CA LEU A 55 30.07 -18.44 -4.06
C LEU A 55 30.69 -19.81 -3.74
N LYS A 56 31.47 -19.85 -2.66
CA LYS A 56 31.87 -21.10 -2.01
C LYS A 56 30.70 -21.60 -1.17
N SER A 57 30.16 -22.76 -1.55
CA SER A 57 29.19 -23.52 -0.76
C SER A 57 29.76 -23.85 0.62
N ALA A 58 29.12 -23.33 1.68
CA ALA A 58 29.39 -23.73 3.06
C ALA A 58 28.52 -24.94 3.40
N ALA A 59 29.18 -26.06 3.68
CA ALA A 59 28.53 -27.29 4.13
C ALA A 59 28.26 -27.25 5.64
N GLY A 60 26.99 -27.48 6.00
CA GLY A 60 26.63 -28.38 7.09
C GLY A 60 26.35 -27.77 8.46
N VAL A 61 25.06 -27.67 8.80
CA VAL A 61 24.44 -28.27 10.00
C VAL A 61 22.98 -28.56 9.64
N GLN A 62 22.59 -29.84 9.56
CA GLN A 62 21.17 -30.23 9.40
C GLN A 62 20.55 -30.41 10.79
N THR A 63 19.78 -29.43 11.23
CA THR A 63 18.81 -29.60 12.31
C THR A 63 17.49 -30.07 11.70
N ALA A 64 16.83 -31.03 12.37
CA ALA A 64 15.59 -31.65 11.90
C ALA A 64 14.49 -30.60 11.69
N SER A 65 13.98 -30.51 10.46
CA SER A 65 13.00 -29.54 9.99
C SER A 65 11.65 -29.74 10.67
N SER A 66 11.30 -28.80 11.55
CA SER A 66 9.94 -28.31 11.69
C SER A 66 9.48 -27.74 10.34
N ALA A 67 8.27 -28.12 9.89
CA ALA A 67 7.52 -27.56 8.75
C ALA A 67 8.37 -26.86 7.67
N GLY A 68 8.70 -27.59 6.60
CA GLY A 68 9.61 -27.17 5.53
C GLY A 68 9.49 -25.69 5.17
N ALA A 69 10.45 -24.90 5.65
CA ALA A 69 10.57 -23.50 5.30
C ALA A 69 10.75 -23.41 3.77
N PHE A 70 9.90 -22.64 3.12
CA PHE A 70 10.07 -22.32 1.72
C PHE A 70 11.31 -21.43 1.60
N VAL A 71 12.36 -21.94 0.97
CA VAL A 71 13.59 -21.19 0.70
C VAL A 71 13.50 -20.64 -0.72
N LEU A 72 13.55 -19.31 -0.85
CA LEU A 72 13.65 -18.68 -2.16
C LEU A 72 15.00 -19.05 -2.81
N PRO A 73 15.05 -19.32 -4.13
CA PRO A 73 16.32 -19.49 -4.80
C PRO A 73 17.21 -18.25 -4.62
N GLU A 74 18.49 -18.45 -4.33
CA GLU A 74 19.46 -17.36 -4.05
C GLU A 74 19.46 -16.26 -5.12
N ILE A 75 19.35 -16.63 -6.39
CA ILE A 75 19.29 -15.66 -7.50
C ILE A 75 18.03 -14.77 -7.45
N VAL A 76 16.92 -15.29 -6.95
CA VAL A 76 15.66 -14.53 -6.80
C VAL A 76 15.77 -13.58 -5.60
N GLU A 77 16.33 -14.06 -4.49
CA GLU A 77 16.62 -13.25 -3.30
C GLU A 77 17.56 -12.08 -3.65
N ALA A 78 18.67 -12.35 -4.34
CA ALA A 78 19.61 -11.32 -4.79
C ALA A 78 18.95 -10.29 -5.73
N ALA A 79 18.04 -10.72 -6.60
CA ALA A 79 17.31 -9.80 -7.49
C ALA A 79 16.35 -8.89 -6.71
N PHE A 80 15.69 -9.40 -5.67
CA PHE A 80 14.86 -8.59 -4.78
C PHE A 80 15.70 -7.60 -3.97
N GLU A 81 16.85 -8.02 -3.45
CA GLU A 81 17.73 -7.12 -2.71
C GLU A 81 18.26 -5.99 -3.60
N LEU A 82 18.68 -6.29 -4.83
CA LEU A 82 19.12 -5.27 -5.79
C LEU A 82 18.02 -4.24 -6.09
N ALA A 83 16.77 -4.69 -6.28
CA ALA A 83 15.64 -3.80 -6.49
C ALA A 83 15.36 -2.93 -5.25
N ALA A 84 15.46 -3.53 -4.06
CA ALA A 84 15.28 -2.83 -2.79
C ALA A 84 16.36 -1.77 -2.55
N GLU A 85 17.63 -2.10 -2.80
CA GLU A 85 18.77 -1.18 -2.70
C GLU A 85 18.61 0.02 -3.65
N GLN A 86 18.23 -0.23 -4.90
CA GLN A 86 17.98 0.83 -5.88
C GLN A 86 16.84 1.76 -5.43
N ALA A 87 15.71 1.19 -5.00
CA ALA A 87 14.58 1.96 -4.50
C ALA A 87 14.97 2.81 -3.27
N ARG A 88 15.74 2.22 -2.34
CA ARG A 88 16.23 2.96 -1.16
C ARG A 88 17.16 4.11 -1.57
N ALA A 89 18.04 3.91 -2.54
CA ALA A 89 18.94 4.96 -3.02
C ALA A 89 18.18 6.15 -3.60
N GLU A 90 17.10 5.90 -4.35
CA GLU A 90 16.20 6.96 -4.85
C GLU A 90 15.50 7.70 -3.71
N LEU A 91 15.00 7.00 -2.69
CA LEU A 91 14.39 7.62 -1.51
C LEU A 91 15.39 8.51 -0.74
N VAL A 92 16.65 8.06 -0.58
CA VAL A 92 17.70 8.85 0.06
C VAL A 92 17.98 10.13 -0.72
N ARG A 93 18.04 10.05 -2.05
CA ARG A 93 18.24 11.21 -2.91
C ARG A 93 17.04 12.17 -2.83
N GLY A 94 15.82 11.65 -2.95
CA GLY A 94 14.59 12.43 -2.90
C GLY A 94 14.28 13.02 -1.52
N SER A 95 14.92 12.52 -0.46
CA SER A 95 14.80 13.05 0.91
C SER A 95 15.65 14.29 1.17
N GLN A 96 16.55 14.65 0.26
CA GLN A 96 17.36 15.86 0.38
C GLN A 96 16.56 17.11 -0.02
N PRO A 97 16.93 18.31 0.48
CA PRO A 97 16.42 19.56 -0.05
C PRO A 97 16.64 19.64 -1.57
N LEU A 98 15.65 20.20 -2.26
CA LEU A 98 15.71 20.35 -3.72
C LEU A 98 16.46 21.63 -4.10
N ASP A 99 17.45 21.50 -4.96
CA ASP A 99 18.07 22.62 -5.67
C ASP A 99 17.25 22.98 -6.91
N GLY A 100 15.97 23.34 -6.72
CA GLY A 100 15.10 23.73 -7.83
C GLY A 100 13.62 23.42 -7.63
N ALA A 101 12.88 23.45 -8.74
CA ALA A 101 11.47 23.10 -8.74
C ALA A 101 11.28 21.61 -8.41
N PRO A 102 10.24 21.25 -7.63
CA PRO A 102 9.92 19.86 -7.38
C PRO A 102 9.55 19.14 -8.68
N PRO A 103 9.77 17.81 -8.73
CA PRO A 103 9.30 17.01 -9.86
C PRO A 103 7.78 17.12 -9.98
N GLN A 104 7.30 16.98 -11.22
CA GLN A 104 5.86 17.02 -11.50
C GLN A 104 5.11 15.91 -10.74
N ASP A 105 5.66 14.68 -10.77
CA ASP A 105 5.22 13.56 -9.92
C ASP A 105 5.97 13.59 -8.59
N VAL A 106 5.23 13.90 -7.51
CA VAL A 106 5.75 13.96 -6.14
C VAL A 106 6.10 12.57 -5.58
N PHE A 107 5.65 11.49 -6.23
CA PHE A 107 5.96 10.11 -5.86
C PHE A 107 7.05 9.49 -6.74
N SER A 108 7.68 10.24 -7.66
CA SER A 108 8.60 9.70 -8.67
C SER A 108 9.77 8.87 -8.12
N SER A 109 10.23 9.17 -6.90
CA SER A 109 11.31 8.43 -6.23
C SER A 109 10.82 7.26 -5.35
N VAL A 110 9.51 7.10 -5.17
CA VAL A 110 8.92 5.93 -4.53
C VAL A 110 8.81 4.82 -5.58
N LEU A 111 9.87 4.02 -5.70
CA LEU A 111 9.94 2.87 -6.61
C LEU A 111 9.35 1.60 -5.98
N ILE A 112 8.97 0.64 -6.81
CA ILE A 112 8.66 -0.73 -6.38
C ILE A 112 9.95 -1.38 -5.87
N SER A 113 10.00 -1.71 -4.58
CA SER A 113 11.15 -2.34 -3.93
C SER A 113 10.96 -3.82 -3.64
N MET A 114 9.78 -4.37 -3.93
CA MET A 114 9.50 -5.80 -3.98
C MET A 114 8.77 -6.11 -5.29
N PRO A 115 9.50 -6.36 -6.40
CA PRO A 115 8.90 -6.56 -7.71
C PRO A 115 8.25 -7.95 -7.81
N VAL A 116 6.99 -8.02 -7.40
CA VAL A 116 6.14 -9.20 -7.54
C VAL A 116 5.04 -8.94 -8.57
N GLY A 117 4.53 -10.01 -9.20
CA GLY A 117 3.41 -9.95 -10.13
C GLY A 117 2.35 -10.99 -9.80
N PRO A 118 1.25 -11.06 -10.57
CA PRO A 118 0.27 -12.12 -10.41
C PRO A 118 0.90 -13.53 -10.51
N PRO A 119 0.42 -14.51 -9.72
CA PRO A 119 -0.72 -14.44 -8.79
C PRO A 119 -0.32 -13.98 -7.36
N VAL A 120 0.93 -13.56 -7.15
CA VAL A 120 1.37 -13.05 -5.83
C VAL A 120 0.71 -11.71 -5.55
N LEU A 121 0.63 -10.83 -6.54
CA LEU A 121 -0.31 -9.70 -6.55
C LEU A 121 -1.66 -10.10 -7.12
N GLN A 122 -2.73 -9.42 -6.70
CA GLN A 122 -4.06 -9.67 -7.25
C GLN A 122 -4.15 -9.26 -8.73
N TRP A 123 -3.46 -8.17 -9.12
CA TRP A 123 -3.30 -7.75 -10.51
C TRP A 123 -1.93 -7.14 -10.78
N ALA A 124 -1.61 -6.99 -12.07
CA ALA A 124 -0.39 -6.32 -12.49
C ALA A 124 -0.44 -4.83 -12.12
N SER A 125 0.66 -4.32 -11.56
CA SER A 125 0.83 -2.91 -11.22
C SER A 125 0.56 -2.01 -12.42
N GLY A 126 -0.17 -0.91 -12.21
CA GLY A 126 -0.52 0.05 -13.25
C GLY A 126 -1.71 -0.35 -14.14
N SER A 127 -2.45 -1.41 -13.80
CA SER A 127 -3.67 -1.79 -14.53
C SER A 127 -4.86 -0.84 -14.28
N GLY A 128 -4.76 0.10 -13.34
CA GLY A 128 -5.79 1.10 -13.04
C GLY A 128 -7.02 0.53 -12.32
N ASN A 129 -6.92 -0.70 -11.80
CA ASN A 129 -8.03 -1.38 -11.16
C ASN A 129 -8.23 -0.99 -9.67
N GLY A 130 -7.29 -0.25 -9.05
CA GLY A 130 -7.48 0.29 -7.69
C GLY A 130 -8.75 1.13 -7.56
N ALA A 131 -9.14 1.83 -8.62
CA ALA A 131 -10.38 2.63 -8.68
C ALA A 131 -11.68 1.81 -8.55
N LEU A 132 -11.63 0.47 -8.64
CA LEU A 132 -12.81 -0.40 -8.46
C LEU A 132 -13.00 -0.84 -7.00
N GLY A 133 -12.25 -0.28 -6.05
CA GLY A 133 -12.37 -0.54 -4.61
C GLY A 133 -11.63 -1.79 -4.13
N GLY A 134 -11.05 -2.56 -5.03
CA GLY A 134 -10.11 -3.62 -4.66
C GLY A 134 -8.77 -3.02 -4.25
N LYS A 135 -8.06 -3.67 -3.33
CA LYS A 135 -6.66 -3.34 -3.02
C LYS A 135 -5.72 -4.42 -3.59
N ASN A 136 -4.60 -4.02 -4.18
CA ASN A 136 -3.66 -4.94 -4.86
C ASN A 136 -2.79 -5.73 -3.86
N LEU A 137 -3.44 -6.46 -2.96
CA LEU A 137 -2.79 -7.10 -1.81
C LEU A 137 -1.81 -8.19 -2.25
N VAL A 138 -0.69 -8.27 -1.53
CA VAL A 138 0.30 -9.33 -1.71
C VAL A 138 -0.17 -10.58 -0.98
N GLY A 139 -0.28 -11.68 -1.72
CA GLY A 139 -0.53 -13.01 -1.18
C GLY A 139 -1.88 -13.09 -0.45
N LYS A 140 -2.95 -12.48 -1.00
CA LYS A 140 -4.29 -12.49 -0.39
C LYS A 140 -4.74 -13.89 0.05
N GLN A 141 -4.48 -14.91 -0.78
CA GLN A 141 -4.79 -16.33 -0.47
C GLN A 141 -3.91 -16.95 0.63
N LEU A 142 -2.81 -16.30 0.99
CA LEU A 142 -1.88 -16.73 2.04
C LEU A 142 -2.21 -16.12 3.40
N LEU A 143 -3.08 -15.10 3.46
CA LEU A 143 -3.41 -14.39 4.70
C LEU A 143 -4.02 -15.31 5.77
N GLN A 144 -4.61 -16.44 5.37
CA GLN A 144 -5.20 -17.43 6.27
C GLN A 144 -4.42 -18.74 6.39
N ARG A 145 -3.32 -18.89 5.63
CA ARG A 145 -2.58 -20.15 5.69
C ARG A 145 -1.89 -20.28 7.05
N ASN A 146 -1.70 -21.53 7.47
CA ASN A 146 -0.96 -21.92 8.67
C ASN A 146 -1.66 -21.63 10.01
N ASN A 147 -3.00 -21.57 10.04
CA ASN A 147 -3.79 -21.35 11.28
C ASN A 147 -3.36 -20.10 12.07
N ARG A 148 -2.80 -19.09 11.38
CA ARG A 148 -2.44 -17.82 11.99
C ARG A 148 -3.69 -16.95 12.10
N SER A 149 -3.81 -16.18 13.17
CA SER A 149 -4.86 -15.17 13.28
C SER A 149 -4.74 -14.17 12.14
N CYS A 150 -5.84 -13.94 11.42
CA CYS A 150 -5.93 -12.92 10.39
C CYS A 150 -6.77 -11.76 10.91
N THR A 151 -6.16 -10.85 11.66
CA THR A 151 -6.81 -9.61 12.12
C THR A 151 -6.52 -8.48 11.13
N VAL A 152 -7.57 -7.86 10.60
CA VAL A 152 -7.49 -6.83 9.55
C VAL A 152 -8.23 -5.59 9.99
N TYR A 153 -7.58 -4.44 9.92
CA TYR A 153 -8.20 -3.14 10.16
C TYR A 153 -8.36 -2.40 8.84
N GLY A 154 -9.57 -1.90 8.56
CA GLY A 154 -9.86 -0.99 7.46
C GLY A 154 -10.31 0.36 8.00
N MET A 155 -9.58 1.43 7.68
CA MET A 155 -9.93 2.80 8.07
C MET A 155 -10.39 3.58 6.83
N GLY A 156 -11.33 4.50 7.01
CA GLY A 156 -11.86 5.29 5.90
C GLY A 156 -12.85 4.48 5.08
N ILE A 157 -14.05 4.29 5.63
CA ILE A 157 -15.14 3.61 4.96
C ILE A 157 -15.96 4.68 4.24
N SER A 158 -16.12 4.52 2.93
CA SER A 158 -16.95 5.42 2.15
C SER A 158 -18.44 5.20 2.49
N PRO A 159 -19.23 6.24 2.80
CA PRO A 159 -20.66 6.09 3.05
C PRO A 159 -21.41 5.70 1.77
N ALA A 160 -22.51 4.95 1.86
CA ALA A 160 -23.24 4.49 0.65
C ALA A 160 -23.67 5.64 -0.28
N ALA A 161 -23.86 6.85 0.27
CA ALA A 161 -24.19 8.05 -0.49
C ALA A 161 -23.07 8.56 -1.41
N SER A 162 -21.83 8.09 -1.27
CA SER A 162 -20.74 8.37 -2.21
C SER A 162 -20.88 7.59 -3.52
N GLY A 163 -21.64 6.47 -3.51
CA GLY A 163 -21.73 5.53 -4.61
C GLY A 163 -20.65 4.43 -4.59
N GLU A 164 -19.75 4.47 -3.61
CA GLU A 164 -18.75 3.43 -3.38
C GLU A 164 -19.27 2.35 -2.42
N ARG A 165 -18.55 1.24 -2.30
CA ARG A 165 -18.87 0.11 -1.44
C ARG A 165 -17.67 -0.27 -0.59
N SER A 166 -17.89 -0.89 0.57
CA SER A 166 -16.87 -1.45 1.47
C SER A 166 -16.28 -2.78 0.95
N VAL A 167 -15.96 -2.84 -0.34
CA VAL A 167 -15.55 -4.07 -1.04
C VAL A 167 -14.35 -4.73 -0.36
N PHE A 168 -13.36 -3.95 0.05
CA PHE A 168 -12.17 -4.47 0.72
C PHE A 168 -12.53 -5.20 2.02
N GLU A 169 -13.28 -4.55 2.92
CA GLU A 169 -13.64 -5.11 4.21
C GLU A 169 -14.55 -6.33 4.04
N GLU A 170 -15.49 -6.28 3.09
CA GLU A 170 -16.35 -7.41 2.71
C GLU A 170 -15.51 -8.62 2.24
N GLU A 171 -14.61 -8.41 1.28
CA GLU A 171 -13.77 -9.48 0.73
C GLU A 171 -12.84 -10.10 1.78
N MET A 172 -12.28 -9.29 2.70
CA MET A 172 -11.44 -9.82 3.78
C MET A 172 -12.26 -10.62 4.81
N GLY A 173 -13.49 -10.19 5.09
CA GLY A 173 -14.42 -10.91 5.94
C GLY A 173 -14.86 -12.24 5.33
N GLU A 174 -15.15 -12.26 4.03
CA GLU A 174 -15.51 -13.46 3.27
C GLU A 174 -14.37 -14.47 3.15
N LEU A 175 -13.12 -14.01 3.13
CA LEU A 175 -11.99 -14.92 3.27
C LEU A 175 -12.06 -15.62 4.63
N GLY A 176 -12.54 -14.95 5.69
CA GLY A 176 -12.63 -15.48 7.06
C GLY A 176 -11.59 -14.85 7.99
N CYS A 177 -11.17 -13.63 7.69
CA CYS A 177 -10.40 -12.81 8.62
C CYS A 177 -11.31 -12.17 9.67
N GLU A 178 -10.76 -11.85 10.84
CA GLU A 178 -11.38 -10.97 11.80
C GLU A 178 -11.17 -9.52 11.32
N VAL A 179 -12.24 -8.92 10.77
CA VAL A 179 -12.17 -7.60 10.14
C VAL A 179 -12.88 -6.56 10.98
N HIS A 180 -12.19 -5.42 11.18
CA HIS A 180 -12.74 -4.25 11.85
C HIS A 180 -12.65 -3.02 10.94
N GLY A 181 -13.80 -2.42 10.66
CA GLY A 181 -13.92 -1.17 9.91
C GLY A 181 -14.02 0.02 10.86
N PHE A 182 -13.28 1.10 10.59
CA PHE A 182 -13.23 2.30 11.42
C PHE A 182 -13.51 3.54 10.59
N ASP A 183 -14.58 4.26 10.92
CA ASP A 183 -14.88 5.54 10.28
C ASP A 183 -15.79 6.39 11.18
N CYS A 184 -15.40 7.62 11.49
CA CYS A 184 -16.20 8.53 12.31
C CYS A 184 -17.21 9.38 11.51
N SER A 185 -17.21 9.27 10.18
CA SER A 185 -18.14 9.92 9.26
C SER A 185 -19.33 9.05 8.87
N VAL A 186 -19.18 7.73 9.01
CA VAL A 186 -20.19 6.74 8.63
C VAL A 186 -21.05 6.38 9.82
N ARG A 187 -22.37 6.35 9.61
CA ARG A 187 -23.33 5.96 10.64
C ARG A 187 -23.39 4.43 10.75
N PRO A 188 -23.63 3.87 11.95
CA PRO A 188 -23.79 2.42 12.11
C PRO A 188 -24.95 1.79 11.31
N ASP A 189 -25.93 2.60 10.89
CA ASP A 189 -27.07 2.18 10.05
C ASP A 189 -26.82 2.35 8.54
N ASP A 190 -25.62 2.77 8.12
CA ASP A 190 -25.28 2.95 6.71
C ASP A 190 -25.21 1.59 5.97
N PRO A 191 -25.80 1.47 4.75
CA PRO A 191 -25.76 0.24 3.95
C PRO A 191 -24.36 -0.33 3.67
N ASN A 192 -23.31 0.49 3.70
CA ASN A 192 -21.94 0.04 3.51
C ASN A 192 -21.33 -0.61 4.76
N VAL A 193 -21.99 -0.58 5.93
CA VAL A 193 -21.46 -1.19 7.17
C VAL A 193 -22.46 -2.10 7.87
N VAL A 194 -23.76 -1.86 7.72
CA VAL A 194 -24.79 -2.66 8.39
C VAL A 194 -24.88 -4.05 7.78
N ALA A 195 -24.89 -5.07 8.64
CA ALA A 195 -25.01 -6.49 8.27
C ALA A 195 -23.95 -6.96 7.25
N LYS A 196 -22.75 -6.36 7.28
CA LYS A 196 -21.58 -6.77 6.49
C LYS A 196 -20.72 -7.80 7.24
N PRO A 197 -19.87 -8.59 6.55
CA PRO A 197 -19.02 -9.60 7.18
C PRO A 197 -17.79 -8.99 7.90
N PHE A 198 -17.95 -7.83 8.52
CA PHE A 198 -16.94 -7.18 9.35
C PHE A 198 -17.62 -6.41 10.48
N THR A 199 -16.88 -6.12 11.55
CA THR A 199 -17.39 -5.31 12.67
C THR A 199 -17.07 -3.85 12.42
N PHE A 200 -18.10 -3.00 12.38
CA PHE A 200 -17.93 -1.56 12.21
C PHE A 200 -17.85 -0.81 13.54
N HIS A 201 -16.94 0.16 13.61
CA HIS A 201 -16.73 1.04 14.76
C HIS A 201 -16.85 2.51 14.32
N PRO A 202 -17.80 3.28 14.88
CA PRO A 202 -18.05 4.66 14.49
C PRO A 202 -17.08 5.65 15.17
N TRP A 203 -15.77 5.38 15.10
CA TRP A 203 -14.73 6.26 15.60
C TRP A 203 -13.54 6.30 14.64
N CYS A 204 -12.78 7.40 14.69
CA CYS A 204 -11.58 7.58 13.91
C CYS A 204 -10.35 7.13 14.70
N ILE A 205 -9.34 6.63 13.99
CA ILE A 205 -8.07 6.24 14.61
C ILE A 205 -7.07 7.39 14.49
N GLY A 206 -6.59 7.86 15.64
CA GLY A 206 -5.67 8.99 15.74
C GLY A 206 -5.83 9.71 17.08
N LYS A 207 -5.10 10.82 17.24
CA LYS A 207 -5.27 11.68 18.42
C LYS A 207 -6.43 12.64 18.15
N GLU A 208 -7.14 12.98 19.21
CA GLU A 208 -8.12 14.06 19.10
C GLU A 208 -7.38 15.37 18.79
N ASN A 209 -7.69 15.94 17.62
CA ASN A 209 -7.11 17.18 17.16
C ASN A 209 -8.26 18.14 16.82
N PRO A 210 -8.51 19.19 17.64
CA PRO A 210 -9.59 20.14 17.41
C PRO A 210 -9.54 20.80 16.03
N GLY A 211 -8.33 21.00 15.49
CA GLY A 211 -8.13 21.52 14.13
C GLY A 211 -8.57 20.52 13.07
N ALA A 212 -8.25 19.24 13.25
CA ALA A 212 -8.70 18.16 12.35
C ALA A 212 -10.22 17.98 12.39
N VAL A 213 -10.85 18.06 13.57
CA VAL A 213 -12.32 18.00 13.71
C VAL A 213 -12.98 19.15 12.95
N ALA A 214 -12.47 20.37 13.11
CA ALA A 214 -12.99 21.54 12.41
C ALA A 214 -12.79 21.43 10.89
N ALA A 215 -11.61 20.98 10.44
CA ALA A 215 -11.31 20.78 9.02
C ALA A 215 -12.20 19.68 8.40
N PHE A 216 -12.39 18.58 9.12
CA PHE A 216 -13.25 17.47 8.73
C PHE A 216 -14.71 17.93 8.57
N ALA A 217 -15.24 18.70 9.53
CA ALA A 217 -16.59 19.25 9.46
C ALA A 217 -16.81 20.16 8.22
N GLN A 218 -15.75 20.79 7.72
CA GLN A 218 -15.78 21.63 6.51
C GLN A 218 -15.61 20.83 5.22
N GLY A 219 -15.06 19.61 5.27
CA GLY A 219 -14.85 18.73 4.12
C GLY A 219 -16.15 18.22 3.48
N MET A 220 -16.05 17.59 2.30
CA MET A 220 -17.22 16.98 1.63
C MET A 220 -17.88 15.92 2.52
N TYR A 221 -17.08 15.08 3.16
CA TYR A 221 -17.57 13.98 4.00
C TYR A 221 -18.24 14.48 5.28
N GLY A 222 -17.69 15.48 5.96
CA GLY A 222 -18.37 16.13 7.09
C GLY A 222 -19.72 16.72 6.66
N ARG A 223 -19.76 17.46 5.56
CA ARG A 223 -21.01 18.07 5.07
C ARG A 223 -22.08 17.06 4.65
N LYS A 224 -21.69 15.98 3.97
CA LYS A 224 -22.64 14.93 3.50
C LYS A 224 -23.05 13.97 4.62
N GLY A 225 -22.18 13.73 5.60
CA GLY A 225 -22.41 12.82 6.72
C GLY A 225 -23.42 13.30 7.77
N LYS A 226 -24.10 14.44 7.55
CA LYS A 226 -24.94 15.13 8.54
C LYS A 226 -24.13 15.52 9.79
N ALA A 227 -23.17 16.43 9.60
CA ALA A 227 -22.30 17.03 10.63
C ALA A 227 -23.00 17.98 11.62
N ASP A 228 -24.32 17.90 11.82
CA ASP A 228 -24.94 18.38 13.06
C ASP A 228 -24.45 17.62 14.32
N GLN A 229 -23.54 16.66 14.11
CA GLN A 229 -22.93 15.77 15.09
C GLN A 229 -21.41 15.96 15.28
N ALA A 230 -20.85 17.16 15.09
CA ALA A 230 -19.42 17.40 15.41
C ALA A 230 -19.06 17.00 16.87
N SER A 231 -20.04 16.99 17.78
CA SER A 231 -19.92 16.50 19.16
C SER A 231 -19.91 14.98 19.33
N LEU A 232 -20.04 14.21 18.24
CA LEU A 232 -20.09 12.73 18.26
C LEU A 232 -18.88 12.08 17.59
N VAL A 233 -18.01 12.87 16.96
CA VAL A 233 -16.76 12.35 16.40
C VAL A 233 -15.88 11.88 17.56
N THR A 234 -15.73 10.56 17.67
CA THR A 234 -14.86 9.94 18.67
C THR A 234 -13.53 9.62 18.03
N PHE A 235 -12.42 9.97 18.69
CA PHE A 235 -11.08 9.54 18.31
C PHE A 235 -10.55 8.54 19.34
N LYS A 236 -9.85 7.52 18.84
CA LYS A 236 -9.08 6.58 19.67
C LYS A 236 -7.72 6.38 19.03
N THR A 237 -6.66 6.27 19.83
CA THR A 237 -5.36 5.89 19.28
C THR A 237 -5.43 4.46 18.72
N LEU A 238 -4.50 4.10 17.84
CA LEU A 238 -4.39 2.74 17.32
C LEU A 238 -4.13 1.77 18.48
N LYS A 239 -3.27 2.18 19.42
CA LYS A 239 -2.96 1.42 20.63
C LYS A 239 -4.20 1.17 21.49
N ASP A 240 -4.99 2.19 21.79
CA ASP A 240 -6.20 2.05 22.60
C ASP A 240 -7.26 1.20 21.90
N THR A 241 -7.35 1.33 20.57
CA THR A 241 -8.23 0.50 19.75
C THR A 241 -7.83 -0.97 19.79
N MET A 242 -6.55 -1.29 19.59
CA MET A 242 -6.03 -2.65 19.70
C MET A 242 -6.24 -3.23 21.11
N ALA A 243 -5.94 -2.46 22.16
CA ALA A 243 -6.15 -2.89 23.54
C ALA A 243 -7.65 -3.13 23.84
N GLY A 244 -8.53 -2.23 23.42
CA GLY A 244 -9.97 -2.33 23.62
C GLY A 244 -10.62 -3.50 22.87
N LEU A 245 -10.01 -3.95 21.77
CA LEU A 245 -10.44 -5.12 20.99
C LEU A 245 -9.64 -6.39 21.32
N ASN A 246 -8.73 -6.34 22.31
CA ASN A 246 -7.88 -7.44 22.72
C ASN A 246 -6.99 -8.00 21.58
N HIS A 247 -6.47 -7.12 20.73
CA HIS A 247 -5.52 -7.46 19.68
C HIS A 247 -4.10 -7.04 20.05
N THR A 248 -3.13 -7.89 19.79
CA THR A 248 -1.70 -7.62 20.00
C THR A 248 -0.94 -7.36 18.70
N SER A 249 -1.49 -7.79 17.57
CA SER A 249 -0.85 -7.75 16.26
C SER A 249 -1.89 -7.56 15.17
N LEU A 250 -1.51 -6.92 14.06
CA LEU A 250 -2.34 -6.81 12.86
C LEU A 250 -1.67 -7.52 11.69
N ARG A 251 -2.45 -8.30 10.94
CA ARG A 251 -1.95 -8.91 9.70
C ARG A 251 -1.92 -7.89 8.57
N LEU A 252 -2.96 -7.08 8.47
CA LEU A 252 -3.13 -6.08 7.43
C LEU A 252 -3.81 -4.85 8.01
N LEU A 253 -3.27 -3.69 7.67
CA LEU A 253 -3.86 -2.40 7.96
C LEU A 253 -4.11 -1.65 6.64
N LYS A 254 -5.39 -1.44 6.31
CA LYS A 254 -5.85 -0.59 5.22
C LYS A 254 -6.28 0.77 5.75
N PHE A 255 -5.90 1.86 5.08
CA PHE A 255 -6.42 3.19 5.41
C PHE A 255 -6.43 4.14 4.22
N ASP A 256 -7.48 4.92 4.11
CA ASP A 256 -7.69 5.98 3.14
C ASP A 256 -8.54 7.05 3.84
N ILE A 257 -7.89 8.04 4.44
CA ILE A 257 -8.47 8.90 5.49
C ILE A 257 -8.28 10.38 5.19
N GLU A 258 -8.26 10.70 3.89
CA GLU A 258 -8.46 12.04 3.33
C GLU A 258 -7.51 13.10 3.92
N GLY A 259 -6.23 12.76 4.06
CA GLY A 259 -5.17 13.64 4.57
C GLY A 259 -4.68 13.31 5.98
N ASN A 260 -5.45 12.55 6.77
CA ASN A 260 -5.05 12.16 8.13
C ASN A 260 -4.00 11.04 8.14
N GLU A 261 -3.57 10.53 6.98
CA GLU A 261 -2.55 9.49 6.88
C GLU A 261 -1.24 9.94 7.50
N TRP A 262 -0.88 11.22 7.34
CA TRP A 262 0.34 11.78 7.93
C TRP A 262 0.31 11.74 9.45
N GLU A 263 -0.84 12.06 10.06
CA GLU A 263 -1.00 11.98 11.51
C GLU A 263 -0.92 10.53 11.98
N LEU A 264 -1.59 9.61 11.27
CA LEU A 264 -1.51 8.17 11.56
C LEU A 264 -0.06 7.66 11.49
N PHE A 265 0.71 8.06 10.47
CA PHE A 265 2.13 7.71 10.40
C PHE A 265 2.94 8.33 11.53
N ASP A 266 2.87 9.65 11.70
CA ASP A 266 3.73 10.41 12.59
C ASP A 266 3.44 10.13 14.08
N ASN A 267 2.20 9.77 14.43
CA ASN A 267 1.79 9.59 15.83
C ASN A 267 1.48 8.14 16.23
N GLU A 268 1.00 7.30 15.30
CA GLU A 268 0.50 5.96 15.65
C GLU A 268 1.41 4.84 15.13
N LEU A 269 1.93 4.94 13.91
CA LEU A 269 2.71 3.86 13.29
C LEU A 269 4.22 4.00 13.51
N LEU A 270 4.82 5.15 13.19
CA LEU A 270 6.27 5.32 13.22
C LEU A 270 6.86 5.44 14.65
N PRO A 271 6.23 6.12 15.62
CA PRO A 271 6.74 6.18 16.99
C PRO A 271 6.59 4.86 17.75
N ALA A 272 5.74 3.96 17.27
CA ALA A 272 5.32 2.79 18.01
C ALA A 272 6.36 1.66 17.95
N PHE A 273 7.52 1.88 18.55
CA PHE A 273 8.45 0.80 18.92
C PHE A 273 7.84 -0.21 19.93
N SER A 274 6.65 0.08 20.46
CA SER A 274 5.93 -0.76 21.43
C SER A 274 4.76 -1.55 20.85
N LEU A 275 4.36 -1.30 19.60
CA LEU A 275 3.33 -2.08 18.90
C LEU A 275 4.00 -3.01 17.89
N GLU A 276 3.48 -4.21 17.74
CA GLU A 276 3.83 -5.01 16.57
C GLU A 276 3.26 -4.34 15.33
N LEU A 277 4.13 -3.79 14.48
CA LEU A 277 3.70 -3.16 13.24
C LEU A 277 2.97 -4.20 12.37
N PRO A 278 1.99 -3.77 11.55
CA PRO A 278 1.31 -4.66 10.62
C PRO A 278 2.27 -5.40 9.70
N GLU A 279 1.91 -6.60 9.25
CA GLU A 279 2.72 -7.30 8.25
C GLU A 279 2.57 -6.71 6.85
N GLN A 280 1.41 -6.13 6.57
CA GLN A 280 1.10 -5.47 5.31
C GLN A 280 0.34 -4.17 5.56
N LEU A 281 0.67 -3.14 4.78
CA LEU A 281 -0.05 -1.87 4.74
C LEU A 281 -0.66 -1.70 3.34
N SER A 282 -1.90 -1.21 3.27
CA SER A 282 -2.53 -0.78 2.03
C SER A 282 -3.16 0.58 2.22
N PHE A 283 -2.67 1.61 1.53
CA PHE A 283 -3.15 2.96 1.80
C PHE A 283 -3.13 3.87 0.58
N GLU A 284 -4.01 4.86 0.56
CA GLU A 284 -3.88 6.02 -0.32
C GLU A 284 -3.19 7.15 0.42
N LEU A 285 -2.13 7.71 -0.15
CA LEU A 285 -1.41 8.82 0.46
C LEU A 285 -1.76 10.12 -0.24
N HIS A 286 -2.46 10.99 0.49
CA HIS A 286 -2.79 12.34 0.09
C HIS A 286 -1.62 13.29 0.38
N THR A 287 -1.25 14.18 -0.55
CA THR A 287 -0.05 15.03 -0.42
C THR A 287 -0.34 16.50 -0.67
N GLU A 288 0.67 17.35 -0.48
CA GLU A 288 0.55 18.79 -0.72
C GLU A 288 0.04 19.10 -2.13
N GLY A 289 -1.07 19.84 -2.20
CA GLY A 289 -1.75 20.17 -3.45
C GLY A 289 -2.85 19.18 -3.87
N ALA A 290 -3.15 18.16 -3.05
CA ALA A 290 -4.34 17.33 -3.23
C ALA A 290 -5.62 18.16 -3.29
N HIS A 291 -6.63 17.62 -3.93
CA HIS A 291 -7.84 18.32 -4.29
C HIS A 291 -8.62 18.75 -3.03
N ALA A 292 -8.65 20.06 -2.79
CA ALA A 292 -9.12 20.68 -1.54
C ALA A 292 -10.59 20.39 -1.15
N MET A 293 -11.38 19.82 -2.07
CA MET A 293 -12.74 19.37 -1.78
C MET A 293 -12.77 18.11 -0.91
N TYR A 294 -11.80 17.21 -1.10
CA TYR A 294 -11.71 15.92 -0.43
C TYR A 294 -10.74 16.01 0.74
N VAL A 295 -9.56 16.61 0.49
CA VAL A 295 -8.48 16.73 1.47
C VAL A 295 -8.34 18.18 1.94
N PRO A 296 -8.57 18.50 3.22
CA PRO A 296 -8.30 19.82 3.74
C PRO A 296 -6.81 20.20 3.57
N PRO A 297 -6.46 21.33 2.91
CA PRO A 297 -5.07 21.68 2.63
C PRO A 297 -4.17 21.75 3.86
N ALA A 298 -4.72 22.14 5.01
CA ALA A 298 -3.99 22.23 6.28
C ALA A 298 -3.46 20.87 6.78
N LEU A 299 -4.06 19.74 6.38
CA LEU A 299 -3.60 18.40 6.77
C LEU A 299 -2.40 17.94 5.95
N VAL A 300 -2.22 18.48 4.75
CA VAL A 300 -1.16 18.10 3.80
C VAL A 300 -0.17 19.22 3.51
N GLU A 301 -0.22 20.32 4.26
CA GLU A 301 0.72 21.44 4.11
C GLU A 301 2.16 20.99 4.40
N GLY A 302 3.09 21.31 3.48
CA GLY A 302 4.49 20.88 3.58
C GLY A 302 4.71 19.38 3.37
N LYS A 303 3.67 18.63 2.99
CA LYS A 303 3.73 17.19 2.72
C LYS A 303 4.02 16.89 1.24
N GLY A 304 4.94 17.65 0.64
CA GLY A 304 5.39 17.49 -0.74
C GLY A 304 6.48 16.42 -0.92
N TYR A 305 7.16 16.46 -2.08
CA TYR A 305 8.15 15.48 -2.54
C TYR A 305 9.16 15.04 -1.46
N VAL A 306 9.80 15.99 -0.77
CA VAL A 306 10.82 15.66 0.25
C VAL A 306 10.22 14.93 1.45
N ALA A 307 9.03 15.33 1.90
CA ALA A 307 8.36 14.70 3.04
C ALA A 307 7.93 13.26 2.72
N ILE A 308 7.43 13.03 1.50
CA ILE A 308 7.06 11.70 0.99
C ILE A 308 8.28 10.78 1.00
N ASN A 309 9.40 11.22 0.42
CA ASN A 309 10.61 10.41 0.38
C ASN A 309 11.13 10.07 1.79
N LYS A 310 11.06 11.01 2.73
CA LYS A 310 11.43 10.77 4.13
C LYS A 310 10.51 9.75 4.80
N LEU A 311 9.20 9.80 4.55
CA LEU A 311 8.24 8.82 5.06
C LEU A 311 8.57 7.42 4.54
N PHE A 312 8.71 7.26 3.22
CA PHE A 312 9.00 5.97 2.61
C PHE A 312 10.37 5.44 2.98
N LEU A 313 11.38 6.29 3.18
CA LEU A 313 12.68 5.88 3.69
C LEU A 313 12.57 5.31 5.11
N LYS A 314 11.81 5.96 6.00
CA LYS A 314 11.54 5.41 7.34
C LYS A 314 10.82 4.07 7.28
N LEU A 315 9.80 3.94 6.43
CA LEU A 315 9.09 2.66 6.23
C LEU A 315 10.03 1.57 5.71
N PHE A 316 10.92 1.91 4.76
CA PHE A 316 11.94 1.00 4.25
C PHE A 316 12.88 0.50 5.37
N ASP A 317 13.35 1.43 6.21
CA ASP A 317 14.24 1.13 7.34
C ASP A 317 13.53 0.32 8.44
N LEU A 318 12.18 0.36 8.50
CA LEU A 318 11.35 -0.52 9.33
C LEU A 318 11.06 -1.90 8.69
N GLY A 319 11.70 -2.20 7.55
CA GLY A 319 11.57 -3.48 6.85
C GLY A 319 10.42 -3.54 5.83
N TYR A 320 9.69 -2.45 5.59
CA TYR A 320 8.67 -2.46 4.55
C TYR A 320 9.27 -2.35 3.15
N ARG A 321 8.61 -2.99 2.18
CA ARG A 321 8.90 -2.89 0.75
C ARG A 321 7.63 -2.58 -0.03
N VAL A 322 7.74 -1.69 -1.00
CA VAL A 322 6.64 -1.30 -1.89
C VAL A 322 6.44 -2.41 -2.91
N ALA A 323 5.28 -3.05 -2.86
CA ALA A 323 4.89 -4.12 -3.80
C ALA A 323 4.03 -3.58 -4.95
N ALA A 324 3.17 -2.62 -4.65
CA ALA A 324 2.33 -1.94 -5.62
C ALA A 324 2.29 -0.44 -5.35
N LYS A 325 2.23 0.33 -6.44
CA LYS A 325 2.04 1.79 -6.48
C LYS A 325 1.10 2.10 -7.64
N GLU A 326 0.02 2.82 -7.38
CA GLU A 326 -0.93 3.27 -8.39
C GLU A 326 -1.16 4.78 -8.21
N LEU A 327 -0.75 5.57 -9.19
CA LEU A 327 -1.02 7.01 -9.18
C LEU A 327 -2.51 7.23 -9.45
N ASN A 328 -3.14 8.11 -8.67
CA ASN A 328 -4.52 8.47 -8.89
C ASN A 328 -4.63 9.25 -10.22
N ALA A 329 -5.54 8.80 -11.09
CA ALA A 329 -5.69 9.33 -12.44
C ALA A 329 -6.34 10.73 -12.47
N TYR A 330 -7.06 11.09 -11.41
CA TYR A 330 -7.80 12.35 -11.30
C TYR A 330 -7.11 13.35 -10.38
N ASP A 331 -6.32 12.87 -9.41
CA ASP A 331 -5.51 13.70 -8.54
C ASP A 331 -4.07 13.16 -8.45
N HIS A 332 -3.16 13.71 -9.25
CA HIS A 332 -1.75 13.28 -9.24
C HIS A 332 -0.99 13.64 -7.95
N LYS A 333 -1.65 14.26 -6.96
CA LYS A 333 -1.14 14.44 -5.61
C LYS A 333 -1.62 13.34 -4.65
N CYS A 334 -2.25 12.30 -5.18
CA CYS A 334 -2.65 11.10 -4.46
C CYS A 334 -2.10 9.85 -5.16
N ALA A 335 -1.73 8.85 -4.37
CA ALA A 335 -1.34 7.55 -4.89
C ALA A 335 -1.66 6.44 -3.89
N GLU A 336 -2.12 5.31 -4.41
CA GLU A 336 -2.32 4.09 -3.64
C GLU A 336 -1.04 3.27 -3.57
N PHE A 337 -0.81 2.66 -2.42
CA PHE A 337 0.35 1.84 -2.13
C PHE A 337 -0.05 0.55 -1.43
N VAL A 338 0.71 -0.52 -1.72
CA VAL A 338 0.73 -1.75 -0.93
C VAL A 338 2.17 -2.03 -0.52
N LEU A 339 2.41 -2.10 0.79
CA LEU A 339 3.72 -2.35 1.38
C LEU A 339 3.67 -3.64 2.21
N VAL A 340 4.72 -4.44 2.12
CA VAL A 340 4.89 -5.67 2.92
C VAL A 340 6.15 -5.57 3.76
N ARG A 341 6.08 -5.96 5.03
CA ARG A 341 7.24 -6.06 5.90
C ARG A 341 7.97 -7.39 5.64
N VAL A 342 9.23 -7.33 5.24
CA VAL A 342 10.07 -8.50 4.89
C VAL A 342 11.12 -8.80 5.94
#